data_AF-A0A0C1R500-F1
#
_entry.id   AF-A0A0C1R500-F1
#
_cell.length_a   1.000
_cell.length_b   1.000
_cell.length_c   1.000
_cell.angle_alpha   90.00
_cell.angle_beta   90.00
_cell.angle_gamma   90.00
#
_symmetry.space_group_name_H-M   'P 1'
#
loop_
_entity.id
_entity.type
_entity.pdbx_description
1 polymer ?
#
loop_
_entity_poly.entity_id
_entity_poly.type
_entity_poly.pdbx_seq_one_letter_code
_entity_poly.pdbx_strand_id
1 'polypeptide(L)'
;MKRVVSISLLVVLTMINILFNFNKDNEFSKKVNALEKTQMEKIEVNFKEEKILGETIDINLRIPRLVGLINKDFENKLNGQILERIINFKNNTEELSIIDHKYAKENRYDIPKYNCTVDYKVNHISNNLVSLTLQFIKFTGGTYAIEENITYNVDINKGKILNLDDIFYEKDNYVEIINRNIKEELKEKENIYFVDKFTTVNENTKFYIEQNNIVVYFNMNEISPYVIGIPEFKIPLNNFSLQMKL
;
A
#
# COMPACT_ATOMS: atom_id res chain seq x y z
N MET A 1 -15.64 83.96 3.35
CA MET A 1 -15.63 82.83 2.38
C MET A 1 -14.53 81.83 2.77
N LYS A 2 -14.89 80.68 3.35
CA LYS A 2 -14.09 79.43 3.48
C LYS A 2 -14.81 78.54 4.49
N ARG A 3 -15.71 77.65 4.03
CA ARG A 3 -16.30 76.54 4.81
C ARG A 3 -17.22 75.69 3.91
N VAL A 4 -16.66 74.99 2.93
CA VAL A 4 -17.41 73.94 2.17
C VAL A 4 -16.55 72.69 1.84
N VAL A 5 -15.26 72.63 2.18
CA VAL A 5 -14.39 71.53 1.69
C VAL A 5 -14.29 70.32 2.66
N SER A 6 -14.87 70.36 3.85
CA SER A 6 -14.58 69.35 4.88
C SER A 6 -15.53 68.14 4.97
N ILE A 7 -16.63 68.09 4.22
CA ILE A 7 -17.59 66.96 4.32
C ILE A 7 -17.37 65.91 3.23
N SER A 8 -16.93 66.29 2.03
CA SER A 8 -16.69 65.34 0.93
C SER A 8 -15.47 64.43 1.16
N LEU A 9 -14.41 64.92 1.80
CA LEU A 9 -13.20 64.13 2.05
C LEU A 9 -13.39 63.03 3.12
N LEU A 10 -14.24 63.29 4.13
CA LEU A 10 -14.49 62.35 5.23
C LEU A 10 -15.37 61.16 4.79
N VAL A 11 -16.29 61.39 3.84
CA VAL A 11 -17.10 60.32 3.23
C VAL A 11 -16.26 59.43 2.32
N VAL A 12 -15.28 60.00 1.60
CA VAL A 12 -14.36 59.21 0.76
C VAL A 12 -13.43 58.33 1.62
N LEU A 13 -12.90 58.85 2.73
CA LEU A 13 -12.05 58.08 3.66
C LEU A 13 -12.80 56.94 4.36
N THR A 14 -14.07 57.15 4.71
CA THR A 14 -14.90 56.09 5.31
C THR A 14 -15.29 55.02 4.28
N MET A 15 -15.61 55.41 3.03
CA MET A 15 -15.85 54.44 1.95
C MET A 15 -14.61 53.62 1.58
N ILE A 16 -13.41 54.22 1.60
CA ILE A 16 -12.15 53.50 1.36
C ILE A 16 -11.87 52.48 2.47
N ASN A 17 -12.10 52.83 3.74
CA ASN A 17 -11.94 51.89 4.86
C ASN A 17 -12.96 50.75 4.81
N ILE A 18 -14.19 51.02 4.37
CA ILE A 18 -15.20 49.97 4.14
C ILE A 18 -14.78 49.07 2.97
N LEU A 19 -14.28 49.63 1.85
CA LEU A 19 -13.77 48.83 0.73
C LEU A 19 -12.53 48.00 1.11
N PHE A 20 -11.63 48.55 1.93
CA PHE A 20 -10.43 47.84 2.40
C PHE A 20 -10.78 46.70 3.36
N ASN A 21 -11.74 46.90 4.27
CA ASN A 21 -12.22 45.85 5.16
C ASN A 21 -13.01 44.77 4.39
N PHE A 22 -13.87 45.16 3.43
CA PHE A 22 -14.57 44.20 2.55
C PHE A 22 -13.59 43.38 1.68
N ASN A 23 -12.49 43.99 1.21
CA ASN A 23 -11.48 43.25 0.45
C ASN A 23 -10.67 42.29 1.33
N LYS A 24 -10.36 42.67 2.58
CA LYS A 24 -9.68 41.79 3.53
C LYS A 24 -10.56 40.61 3.93
N ASP A 25 -11.86 40.84 4.14
CA ASP A 25 -12.84 39.80 4.41
C ASP A 25 -13.03 38.89 3.19
N ASN A 26 -12.95 39.42 1.96
CA ASN A 26 -12.97 38.61 0.73
C ASN A 26 -11.68 37.81 0.50
N GLU A 27 -10.52 38.33 0.88
CA GLU A 27 -9.24 37.63 0.72
C GLU A 27 -9.03 36.58 1.83
N PHE A 28 -9.46 36.89 3.05
CA PHE A 28 -9.52 35.96 4.16
C PHE A 28 -10.59 34.88 3.91
N SER A 29 -11.80 35.25 3.49
CA SER A 29 -12.81 34.25 3.11
C SER A 29 -12.43 33.48 1.85
N LYS A 30 -11.68 34.04 0.88
CA LYS A 30 -11.10 33.25 -0.21
C LYS A 30 -10.01 32.31 0.28
N LYS A 31 -9.17 32.71 1.24
CA LYS A 31 -8.17 31.83 1.87
C LYS A 31 -8.82 30.75 2.72
N VAL A 32 -9.84 31.07 3.51
CA VAL A 32 -10.63 30.13 4.30
C VAL A 32 -11.42 29.21 3.36
N ASN A 33 -12.07 29.74 2.33
CA ASN A 33 -12.70 28.92 1.29
C ASN A 33 -11.69 28.13 0.46
N ALA A 34 -10.43 28.55 0.30
CA ALA A 34 -9.39 27.78 -0.38
C ALA A 34 -8.78 26.71 0.53
N LEU A 35 -8.70 26.96 1.84
CA LEU A 35 -8.35 26.01 2.90
C LEU A 35 -9.48 24.98 3.10
N GLU A 36 -10.74 25.39 2.95
CA GLU A 36 -11.95 24.55 3.01
C GLU A 36 -12.27 23.89 1.65
N LYS A 37 -11.83 24.44 0.50
CA LYS A 37 -11.95 23.84 -0.85
C LYS A 37 -10.75 23.01 -1.28
N THR A 38 -9.74 22.80 -0.46
CA THR A 38 -9.03 21.50 -0.51
C THR A 38 -9.99 20.45 0.01
N GLN A 39 -10.99 20.11 -0.81
CA GLN A 39 -11.68 18.84 -0.71
C GLN A 39 -10.56 17.83 -0.81
N MET A 40 -10.12 17.25 0.32
CA MET A 40 -9.05 16.26 0.32
C MET A 40 -9.43 15.25 -0.75
N GLU A 41 -8.57 15.08 -1.74
CA GLU A 41 -8.78 14.09 -2.78
C GLU A 41 -9.09 12.77 -2.07
N LYS A 42 -10.24 12.18 -2.39
CA LYS A 42 -10.60 10.90 -1.80
C LYS A 42 -9.48 9.92 -2.15
N ILE A 43 -8.94 9.28 -1.12
CA ILE A 43 -7.84 8.35 -1.30
C ILE A 43 -8.39 7.12 -1.99
N GLU A 44 -7.76 6.76 -3.10
CA GLU A 44 -8.21 5.67 -3.97
C GLU A 44 -7.01 4.91 -4.51
N VAL A 45 -7.22 3.63 -4.82
CA VAL A 45 -6.26 2.80 -5.53
C VAL A 45 -6.86 2.48 -6.89
N ASN A 46 -6.42 3.24 -7.89
CA ASN A 46 -6.75 2.98 -9.28
C ASN A 46 -5.82 1.91 -9.83
N PHE A 47 -6.13 1.36 -11.00
CA PHE A 47 -5.22 0.41 -11.64
C PHE A 47 -5.23 0.53 -13.16
N LYS A 48 -4.12 0.13 -13.76
CA LYS A 48 -4.02 -0.17 -15.20
C LYS A 48 -3.92 -1.68 -15.36
N GLU A 49 -4.61 -2.22 -16.35
CA GLU A 49 -4.47 -3.63 -16.74
C GLU A 49 -3.62 -3.75 -18.02
N GLU A 50 -2.79 -4.79 -18.08
CA GLU A 50 -2.03 -5.19 -19.26
C GLU A 50 -2.10 -6.72 -19.40
N LYS A 51 -2.57 -7.20 -20.55
CA LYS A 51 -2.65 -8.63 -20.87
C LYS A 51 -1.95 -8.89 -22.20
N ILE A 52 -1.01 -9.82 -22.20
CA ILE A 52 -0.25 -10.23 -23.38
C ILE A 52 -0.35 -11.75 -23.49
N LEU A 53 -0.81 -12.21 -24.65
CA LEU A 53 -0.76 -13.62 -25.00
C LEU A 53 0.44 -13.87 -25.91
N GLY A 54 1.56 -14.30 -25.34
CA GLY A 54 2.81 -14.54 -26.07
C GLY A 54 2.92 -15.97 -26.62
N GLU A 55 4.01 -16.28 -27.31
CA GLU A 55 4.28 -17.66 -27.75
C GLU A 55 4.79 -18.52 -26.58
N THR A 56 5.74 -17.99 -25.81
CA THR A 56 6.41 -18.71 -24.71
C THR A 56 5.85 -18.38 -23.33
N ILE A 57 5.15 -17.24 -23.19
CA ILE A 57 4.62 -16.78 -21.91
C ILE A 57 3.31 -16.00 -22.08
N ASP A 58 2.38 -16.20 -21.15
CA ASP A 58 1.22 -15.32 -20.96
C ASP A 58 1.48 -14.36 -19.78
N ILE A 59 1.17 -13.08 -19.99
CA ILE A 59 1.40 -12.01 -19.01
C ILE A 59 0.07 -11.34 -18.68
N ASN A 60 -0.24 -11.21 -17.39
CA ASN A 60 -1.42 -10.49 -16.89
C ASN A 60 -1.03 -9.60 -15.71
N LEU A 61 -1.03 -8.29 -15.90
CA LEU A 61 -0.63 -7.32 -14.89
C LEU A 61 -1.79 -6.41 -14.53
N ARG A 62 -2.16 -6.35 -13.26
CA ARG A 62 -2.96 -5.27 -12.67
C ARG A 62 -2.02 -4.39 -11.86
N ILE A 63 -1.72 -3.21 -12.39
CA ILE A 63 -0.75 -2.27 -11.85
C ILE A 63 -1.49 -1.23 -11.02
N PRO A 64 -1.46 -1.31 -9.68
CA PRO A 64 -2.14 -0.34 -8.85
C PRO A 64 -1.40 0.99 -8.81
N ARG A 65 -2.16 2.05 -8.61
CA ARG A 65 -1.68 3.41 -8.40
C ARG A 65 -2.48 4.05 -7.28
N LEU A 66 -1.78 4.42 -6.22
CA LEU A 66 -2.35 5.17 -5.11
C LEU A 66 -2.49 6.64 -5.51
N VAL A 67 -3.67 7.20 -5.30
CA VAL A 67 -3.98 8.61 -5.56
C VAL A 67 -4.68 9.23 -4.37
N GLY A 68 -4.50 10.54 -4.20
CA GLY A 68 -5.15 11.33 -3.16
C GLY A 68 -4.35 11.48 -1.86
N LEU A 69 -3.07 11.08 -1.83
CA LEU A 69 -2.21 11.36 -0.69
C LEU A 69 -1.90 12.86 -0.59
N ILE A 70 -1.77 13.33 0.66
CA ILE A 70 -1.39 14.71 0.99
C ILE A 70 0.03 15.00 0.48
N ASN A 71 0.96 14.08 0.71
CA ASN A 71 2.34 14.20 0.24
C ASN A 71 2.48 13.63 -1.19
N LYS A 72 2.37 14.51 -2.19
CA LYS A 72 2.44 14.13 -3.62
C LYS A 72 3.81 13.63 -4.07
N ASP A 73 4.90 14.09 -3.45
CA ASP A 73 6.23 13.58 -3.77
C ASP A 73 6.38 12.13 -3.31
N PHE A 74 5.90 11.82 -2.10
CA PHE A 74 5.85 10.46 -1.59
C PHE A 74 4.90 9.58 -2.43
N GLU A 75 3.72 10.07 -2.81
CA GLU A 75 2.78 9.37 -3.69
C GLU A 75 3.45 8.96 -5.01
N ASN A 76 4.12 9.90 -5.68
CA ASN A 76 4.80 9.65 -6.95
C ASN A 76 5.97 8.67 -6.78
N LYS A 77 6.76 8.83 -5.72
CA LYS A 77 7.87 7.93 -5.41
C LYS A 77 7.39 6.49 -5.15
N LEU A 78 6.36 6.32 -4.33
CA LEU A 78 5.80 5.01 -4.00
C LEU A 78 5.21 4.33 -5.25
N ASN A 79 4.41 5.06 -6.03
CA ASN A 79 3.86 4.54 -7.28
C ASN A 79 4.95 4.16 -8.28
N GLY A 80 6.03 4.95 -8.36
CA GLY A 80 7.21 4.63 -9.18
C GLY A 80 7.89 3.33 -8.73
N GLN A 81 8.09 3.15 -7.42
CA GLN A 81 8.68 1.93 -6.86
C GLN A 81 7.80 0.68 -7.10
N ILE A 82 6.48 0.82 -6.97
CA ILE A 82 5.53 -0.25 -7.28
C ILE A 82 5.64 -0.63 -8.77
N LEU A 83 5.59 0.36 -9.66
CA LEU A 83 5.69 0.13 -11.10
C LEU A 83 7.02 -0.55 -11.47
N GLU A 84 8.15 -0.01 -10.99
CA GLU A 84 9.48 -0.57 -11.24
C GLU A 84 9.56 -2.03 -10.82
N ARG A 85 9.05 -2.38 -9.63
CA ARG A 85 9.04 -3.75 -9.14
C ARG A 85 8.23 -4.68 -10.06
N ILE A 86 7.05 -4.24 -10.49
CA ILE A 86 6.19 -5.02 -11.39
C ILE A 86 6.86 -5.23 -12.75
N ILE A 87 7.46 -4.20 -13.32
CA ILE A 87 8.15 -4.29 -14.60
C ILE A 87 9.39 -5.18 -14.51
N ASN A 88 10.16 -5.10 -13.42
CA ASN A 88 11.30 -5.98 -13.20
C ASN A 88 10.86 -7.44 -13.08
N PHE A 89 9.78 -7.73 -12.34
CA PHE A 89 9.23 -9.08 -12.25
C PHE A 89 8.77 -9.63 -13.62
N LYS A 90 8.05 -8.80 -14.39
CA LYS A 90 7.64 -9.12 -15.77
C LYS A 90 8.85 -9.46 -16.64
N ASN A 91 9.81 -8.54 -16.74
CA ASN A 91 10.94 -8.65 -17.65
C ASN A 91 11.81 -9.86 -17.31
N ASN A 92 12.10 -10.09 -16.02
CA ASN A 92 12.89 -11.23 -15.58
C ASN A 92 12.19 -12.57 -15.93
N THR A 93 10.86 -12.64 -15.80
CA THR A 93 10.09 -13.85 -16.08
C THR A 93 9.95 -14.10 -17.59
N GLU A 94 9.78 -13.03 -18.37
CA GLU A 94 9.74 -13.07 -19.83
C GLU A 94 11.09 -13.47 -20.44
N GLU A 95 12.19 -12.90 -19.95
CA GLU A 95 13.55 -13.27 -20.37
C GLU A 95 13.84 -14.75 -20.09
N LEU A 96 13.53 -15.22 -18.88
CA LEU A 96 13.68 -16.63 -18.51
C LEU A 96 12.86 -17.54 -19.45
N SER A 97 11.61 -17.16 -19.75
CA SER A 97 10.76 -17.91 -20.67
C SER A 97 11.39 -18.06 -22.06
N ILE A 98 11.94 -16.97 -22.62
CA ILE A 98 12.57 -16.99 -23.95
C ILE A 98 13.79 -17.92 -23.96
N ILE A 99 14.62 -17.85 -22.92
CA ILE A 99 15.85 -18.67 -22.79
C ILE A 99 15.47 -20.15 -22.70
N ASP A 100 14.55 -20.50 -21.82
CA ASP A 100 14.19 -21.90 -21.55
C ASP A 100 13.52 -22.55 -22.77
N HIS A 101 12.60 -21.84 -23.43
CA HIS A 101 11.93 -22.36 -24.63
C HIS A 101 12.89 -22.51 -25.82
N LYS A 102 13.86 -21.61 -25.95
CA LYS A 102 14.92 -21.74 -26.96
C LYS A 102 15.76 -22.99 -26.70
N TYR A 103 16.22 -23.18 -25.46
CA TYR A 103 17.02 -24.34 -25.08
C TYR A 103 16.24 -25.66 -25.25
N ALA A 104 14.98 -25.69 -24.84
CA ALA A 104 14.09 -26.84 -25.01
C ALA A 104 13.92 -27.22 -26.49
N LYS A 105 13.72 -26.23 -27.36
CA LYS A 105 13.63 -26.42 -28.82
C LYS A 105 14.94 -26.97 -29.42
N GLU A 106 16.09 -26.45 -29.00
CA GLU A 106 17.41 -26.92 -29.46
C GLU A 106 17.69 -28.36 -29.02
N ASN A 107 17.21 -28.76 -27.83
CA ASN A 107 17.42 -30.08 -27.25
C ASN A 107 16.26 -31.06 -27.45
N ARG A 108 15.23 -30.67 -28.22
CA ARG A 108 14.10 -31.50 -28.65
C ARG A 108 13.28 -32.10 -27.49
N TYR A 109 13.01 -31.29 -26.47
CA TYR A 109 12.00 -31.62 -25.47
C TYR A 109 11.01 -30.47 -25.31
N ASP A 110 9.80 -30.80 -24.88
CA ASP A 110 8.72 -29.83 -24.71
C ASP A 110 8.70 -29.30 -23.28
N ILE A 111 8.44 -28.01 -23.15
CA ILE A 111 8.11 -27.37 -21.88
C ILE A 111 6.79 -26.63 -22.01
N PRO A 112 6.00 -26.52 -20.93
CA PRO A 112 4.76 -25.78 -20.98
C PRO A 112 5.06 -24.28 -21.10
N LYS A 113 4.08 -23.58 -21.66
CA LYS A 113 4.08 -22.13 -21.70
C LYS A 113 4.11 -21.53 -20.30
N TYR A 114 4.92 -20.50 -20.10
CA TYR A 114 5.04 -19.82 -18.81
C TYR A 114 3.85 -18.90 -18.57
N ASN A 115 3.61 -18.55 -17.30
CA ASN A 115 2.63 -17.52 -16.91
C ASN A 115 3.30 -16.53 -15.95
N CYS A 116 3.03 -15.25 -16.14
CA CYS A 116 3.44 -14.16 -15.25
C CYS A 116 2.21 -13.32 -14.91
N THR A 117 1.75 -13.41 -13.66
CA THR A 117 0.62 -12.63 -13.17
C THR A 117 1.05 -11.72 -12.05
N VAL A 118 0.60 -10.46 -12.10
CA VAL A 118 0.63 -9.56 -10.96
C VAL A 118 -0.79 -9.08 -10.70
N ASP A 119 -1.26 -9.26 -9.47
CA ASP A 119 -2.51 -8.66 -9.00
C ASP A 119 -2.27 -7.86 -7.71
N TYR A 120 -3.31 -7.20 -7.24
CA TYR A 120 -3.28 -6.47 -5.99
C TYR A 120 -4.60 -6.58 -5.22
N LYS A 121 -4.51 -6.39 -3.92
CA LYS A 121 -5.64 -6.33 -3.00
C LYS A 121 -5.51 -5.09 -2.12
N VAL A 122 -6.56 -4.26 -2.11
CA VAL A 122 -6.70 -3.21 -1.10
C VAL A 122 -7.27 -3.86 0.16
N ASN A 123 -6.41 -4.12 1.14
CA ASN A 123 -6.79 -4.77 2.38
C ASN A 123 -7.55 -3.82 3.32
N HIS A 124 -7.14 -2.55 3.31
CA HIS A 124 -7.77 -1.50 4.11
C HIS A 124 -7.54 -0.12 3.49
N ILE A 125 -8.53 0.76 3.61
CA ILE A 125 -8.42 2.16 3.25
C ILE A 125 -9.22 3.00 4.25
N SER A 126 -8.57 4.02 4.81
CA SER A 126 -9.16 5.02 5.69
C SER A 126 -8.52 6.38 5.45
N ASN A 127 -8.88 7.39 6.26
CA ASN A 127 -8.28 8.73 6.16
C ASN A 127 -6.81 8.77 6.59
N ASN A 128 -6.34 7.78 7.37
CA ASN A 128 -5.00 7.79 7.96
C ASN A 128 -4.11 6.64 7.44
N LEU A 129 -4.69 5.50 7.08
CA LEU A 129 -3.97 4.32 6.63
C LEU A 129 -4.48 3.77 5.29
N VAL A 130 -3.56 3.42 4.40
CA VAL A 130 -3.80 2.47 3.30
C VAL A 130 -3.00 1.19 3.54
N SER A 131 -3.64 0.03 3.41
CA SER A 131 -2.97 -1.27 3.40
C SER A 131 -3.24 -1.96 2.07
N LEU A 132 -2.17 -2.24 1.33
CA LEU A 132 -2.19 -2.80 -0.03
C LEU A 132 -1.28 -4.04 -0.10
N THR A 133 -1.77 -5.14 -0.65
CA THR A 133 -0.95 -6.29 -1.02
C THR A 133 -0.77 -6.34 -2.53
N LEU A 134 0.46 -6.49 -3.00
CA LEU A 134 0.78 -6.95 -4.36
C LEU A 134 1.02 -8.46 -4.31
N GLN A 135 0.43 -9.19 -5.24
CA GLN A 135 0.62 -10.63 -5.41
C GLN A 135 1.36 -10.87 -6.72
N PHE A 136 2.53 -11.48 -6.63
CA PHE A 136 3.39 -11.83 -7.77
C PHE A 136 3.32 -13.35 -7.95
N ILE A 137 2.80 -13.79 -9.09
CA ILE A 137 2.61 -15.21 -9.37
C ILE A 137 3.33 -15.54 -10.68
N LYS A 138 4.23 -16.51 -10.66
CA LYS A 138 4.84 -17.04 -11.89
C LYS A 138 4.76 -18.56 -11.96
N PHE A 139 4.47 -19.06 -13.14
CA PHE A 139 4.59 -20.47 -13.48
C PHE A 139 5.66 -20.64 -14.54
N THR A 140 6.70 -21.42 -14.21
CA THR A 140 7.88 -21.64 -15.07
C THR A 140 8.08 -23.13 -15.37
N GLY A 141 6.99 -23.88 -15.55
CA GLY A 141 7.03 -25.29 -15.95
C GLY A 141 7.28 -26.33 -14.85
N GLY A 142 7.25 -25.93 -13.58
CA GLY A 142 7.26 -26.86 -12.44
C GLY A 142 5.88 -27.49 -12.15
N THR A 143 5.74 -28.14 -11.00
CA THR A 143 4.45 -28.73 -10.56
C THR A 143 3.46 -27.68 -10.05
N TYR A 144 3.97 -26.55 -9.55
CA TYR A 144 3.17 -25.49 -8.94
C TYR A 144 3.67 -24.11 -9.40
N ALA A 145 2.79 -23.10 -9.37
CA ALA A 145 3.20 -21.72 -9.49
C ALA A 145 3.94 -21.25 -8.23
N ILE A 146 4.85 -20.29 -8.40
CA ILE A 146 5.54 -19.59 -7.32
C ILE A 146 4.77 -18.31 -7.04
N GLU A 147 4.37 -18.11 -5.79
CA GLU A 147 3.68 -16.91 -5.32
C GLU A 147 4.55 -16.14 -4.31
N GLU A 148 4.57 -14.81 -4.43
CA GLU A 148 5.16 -13.89 -3.48
C GLU A 148 4.21 -12.73 -3.21
N ASN A 149 3.98 -12.43 -1.93
CA ASN A 149 3.25 -11.23 -1.52
C ASN A 149 4.20 -10.15 -1.01
N ILE A 150 3.88 -8.91 -1.39
CA ILE A 150 4.54 -7.71 -0.90
C ILE A 150 3.47 -6.73 -0.43
N THR A 151 3.60 -6.28 0.81
CA THR A 151 2.62 -5.41 1.43
C THR A 151 3.15 -4.00 1.63
N TYR A 152 2.25 -3.04 1.45
CA TYR A 152 2.48 -1.62 1.69
C TYR A 152 1.43 -1.15 2.69
N ASN A 153 1.87 -0.84 3.91
CA ASN A 153 1.06 -0.18 4.93
C ASN A 153 1.52 1.27 4.99
N VAL A 154 0.67 2.21 4.60
CA VAL A 154 1.04 3.61 4.34
C VAL A 154 0.31 4.53 5.30
N ASP A 155 1.06 5.24 6.14
CA ASP A 155 0.55 6.38 6.89
C ASP A 155 0.43 7.57 5.94
N ILE A 156 -0.82 7.93 5.66
CA ILE A 156 -1.21 8.95 4.70
C ILE A 156 -0.73 10.33 5.15
N ASN A 157 -0.83 10.61 6.46
CA ASN A 157 -0.53 11.91 7.03
C ASN A 157 0.98 12.17 7.05
N LYS A 158 1.77 11.13 7.36
CA LYS A 158 3.24 11.22 7.41
C LYS A 158 3.91 11.00 6.06
N GLY A 159 3.21 10.40 5.09
CA GLY A 159 3.81 9.99 3.82
C GLY A 159 4.93 8.98 4.03
N LYS A 160 4.64 7.92 4.79
CA LYS A 160 5.63 6.90 5.19
C LYS A 160 5.03 5.50 5.06
N ILE A 161 5.85 4.53 4.63
CA ILE A 161 5.55 3.10 4.76
C ILE A 161 5.85 2.67 6.21
N LEU A 162 4.85 2.08 6.86
CA LEU A 162 4.89 1.59 8.23
C LEU A 162 5.51 0.19 8.30
N ASN A 163 6.48 0.05 9.20
CA ASN A 163 6.91 -1.24 9.72
C ASN A 163 5.95 -1.72 10.82
N LEU A 164 6.10 -2.95 11.28
CA LEU A 164 5.17 -3.54 12.26
C LEU A 164 5.17 -2.75 13.59
N ASP A 165 6.35 -2.32 14.04
CA ASP A 165 6.56 -1.55 15.26
C ASP A 165 6.02 -0.11 15.17
N ASP A 166 5.96 0.47 13.97
CA ASP A 166 5.42 1.82 13.76
C ASP A 166 3.93 1.93 14.11
N ILE A 167 3.19 0.82 14.12
CA ILE A 167 1.75 0.79 14.41
C ILE A 167 1.47 0.96 15.90
N PHE A 168 2.39 0.49 16.74
CA PHE A 168 2.19 0.36 18.18
C PHE A 168 2.85 1.51 18.94
N TYR A 169 2.33 1.84 20.12
CA TYR A 169 3.04 2.73 21.03
C TYR A 169 4.15 1.95 21.76
N GLU A 170 5.20 2.64 22.20
CA GLU A 170 6.36 2.02 22.88
C GLU A 170 5.99 1.21 24.14
N LYS A 171 4.77 1.41 24.66
CA LYS A 171 4.25 0.70 25.84
C LYS A 171 3.57 -0.62 25.50
N ASP A 172 3.37 -0.95 24.23
CA ASP A 172 2.70 -2.17 23.81
C ASP A 172 3.68 -3.32 23.69
N ASN A 173 3.36 -4.42 24.37
CA ASN A 173 4.07 -5.68 24.21
C ASN A 173 3.54 -6.44 22.98
N TYR A 174 3.54 -5.78 21.82
CA TYR A 174 2.97 -6.30 20.58
C TYR A 174 3.64 -7.60 20.15
N VAL A 175 4.96 -7.71 20.37
CA VAL A 175 5.74 -8.91 20.07
C VAL A 175 5.21 -10.11 20.84
N GLU A 176 4.97 -9.98 22.15
CA GLU A 176 4.42 -11.08 22.96
C GLU A 176 3.01 -11.46 22.51
N ILE A 177 2.13 -10.48 22.28
CA ILE A 177 0.75 -10.73 21.86
C ILE A 177 0.73 -11.47 20.51
N ILE A 178 1.47 -10.99 19.52
CA ILE A 178 1.51 -11.60 18.19
C ILE A 178 2.16 -12.99 18.25
N ASN A 179 3.29 -13.13 18.94
CA ASN A 179 3.97 -14.42 19.09
C ASN A 179 3.07 -15.46 19.77
N ARG A 180 2.32 -15.06 20.80
CA ARG A 180 1.39 -15.95 21.48
C ARG A 180 0.30 -16.44 20.54
N ASN A 181 -0.36 -15.54 19.80
CA ASN A 181 -1.40 -15.92 18.83
C ASN A 181 -0.85 -16.87 17.75
N ILE A 182 0.32 -16.55 17.17
CA ILE A 182 0.94 -17.39 16.14
C ILE A 182 1.32 -18.76 16.71
N LYS A 183 1.95 -18.82 17.89
CA LYS A 183 2.37 -20.09 18.51
C LYS A 183 1.19 -20.96 18.92
N GLU A 184 0.10 -20.37 19.41
CA GLU A 184 -1.14 -21.07 19.71
C GLU A 184 -1.70 -21.72 18.44
N GLU A 185 -1.83 -20.97 17.35
CA GLU A 185 -2.34 -21.50 16.07
C GLU A 185 -1.41 -22.56 15.45
N LEU A 186 -0.09 -22.35 15.50
CA LEU A 186 0.89 -23.33 15.02
C LEU A 186 0.81 -24.65 15.79
N LYS A 187 0.60 -24.58 17.11
CA LYS A 187 0.46 -25.76 17.98
C LYS A 187 -0.82 -26.55 17.67
N GLU A 188 -1.92 -25.86 17.40
CA GLU A 188 -3.18 -26.51 17.01
C GLU A 188 -3.10 -27.20 15.63
N LYS A 189 -2.16 -26.77 14.78
CA LYS A 189 -2.01 -27.21 13.39
C LYS A 189 -0.60 -27.77 13.12
N GLU A 190 0.01 -28.45 14.10
CA GLU A 190 1.37 -29.01 14.01
C GLU A 190 1.57 -29.97 12.83
N ASN A 191 0.51 -30.60 12.33
CA ASN A 191 0.55 -31.48 11.16
C ASN A 191 0.64 -30.72 9.82
N ILE A 192 0.45 -29.39 9.84
CA ILE A 192 0.43 -28.52 8.65
C ILE A 192 1.69 -27.64 8.61
N TYR A 193 2.18 -27.20 9.77
CA TYR A 193 3.26 -26.22 9.88
C TYR A 193 4.58 -26.79 10.42
N PHE A 194 5.68 -26.20 9.98
CA PHE A 194 7.02 -26.41 10.52
C PHE A 194 7.18 -25.55 11.78
N VAL A 195 6.62 -26.00 12.90
CA VAL A 195 6.55 -25.20 14.14
C VAL A 195 7.92 -24.73 14.64
N ASP A 196 8.97 -25.49 14.38
CA ASP A 196 10.36 -25.19 14.71
C ASP A 196 10.97 -24.04 13.89
N LYS A 197 10.33 -23.62 12.78
CA LYS A 197 10.79 -22.53 11.93
C LYS A 197 10.36 -21.14 12.39
N PHE A 198 9.35 -21.05 13.27
CA PHE A 198 8.91 -19.76 13.81
C PHE A 198 9.50 -19.50 15.21
N THR A 199 10.23 -18.40 15.35
CA THR A 199 10.84 -18.00 16.62
C THR A 199 10.10 -16.82 17.27
N THR A 200 10.11 -15.67 16.58
CA THR A 200 9.53 -14.40 17.03
C THR A 200 9.28 -13.49 15.85
N VAL A 201 8.29 -12.60 15.97
CA VAL A 201 8.17 -11.41 15.11
C VAL A 201 9.21 -10.35 15.48
N ASN A 202 9.46 -9.45 14.53
CA ASN A 202 10.38 -8.31 14.57
C ASN A 202 9.88 -7.17 13.65
N GLU A 203 10.63 -6.08 13.55
CA GLU A 203 10.28 -4.89 12.75
C GLU A 203 10.13 -5.16 11.25
N ASN A 204 10.81 -6.18 10.73
CA ASN A 204 10.77 -6.60 9.32
C ASN A 204 9.71 -7.68 9.05
N THR A 205 8.94 -8.07 10.07
CA THR A 205 7.87 -9.06 9.92
C THR A 205 6.82 -8.55 8.96
N LYS A 206 6.52 -9.37 7.96
CA LYS A 206 5.57 -9.00 6.92
C LYS A 206 4.14 -9.02 7.47
N PHE A 207 3.41 -7.93 7.25
CA PHE A 207 2.03 -7.82 7.71
C PHE A 207 1.19 -6.93 6.81
N TYR A 208 -0.12 -7.01 6.98
CA TYR A 208 -1.09 -6.03 6.48
C TYR A 208 -2.24 -5.84 7.46
N ILE A 209 -3.06 -4.82 7.23
CA ILE A 209 -4.27 -4.55 8.04
C ILE A 209 -5.50 -4.92 7.21
N GLU A 210 -6.37 -5.75 7.78
CA GLU A 210 -7.63 -6.16 7.15
C GLU A 210 -8.72 -6.35 8.22
N GLN A 211 -9.90 -5.77 8.00
CA GLN A 211 -11.10 -6.04 8.80
C GLN A 211 -10.87 -6.02 10.33
N ASN A 212 -10.18 -4.99 10.85
CA ASN A 212 -9.79 -4.87 12.27
C ASN A 212 -8.84 -5.98 12.79
N ASN A 213 -8.00 -6.53 11.92
CA ASN A 213 -6.91 -7.43 12.29
C ASN A 213 -5.58 -6.89 11.77
N ILE A 214 -4.51 -7.18 12.51
CA ILE A 214 -3.17 -7.30 11.92
C ILE A 214 -3.06 -8.71 11.39
N VAL A 215 -2.76 -8.84 10.10
CA VAL A 215 -2.49 -10.13 9.48
C VAL A 215 -0.99 -10.25 9.28
N VAL A 216 -0.35 -11.12 10.05
CA VAL A 216 1.05 -11.49 9.84
C VAL A 216 1.09 -12.63 8.83
N TYR A 217 1.99 -12.55 7.86
CA TYR A 217 2.13 -13.60 6.87
C TYR A 217 3.59 -13.99 6.63
N PHE A 218 3.76 -15.21 6.15
CA PHE A 218 5.08 -15.79 5.86
C PHE A 218 5.17 -16.18 4.39
N ASN A 219 6.37 -16.21 3.83
CA ASN A 219 6.53 -16.60 2.44
C ASN A 219 6.11 -18.07 2.24
N MET A 220 5.78 -18.39 0.99
CA MET A 220 5.54 -19.77 0.60
C MET A 220 6.76 -20.63 0.96
N ASN A 221 6.51 -21.77 1.60
CA ASN A 221 7.54 -22.69 2.09
C ASN A 221 8.42 -22.19 3.27
N GLU A 222 8.09 -21.07 3.90
CA GLU A 222 8.86 -20.54 5.03
C GLU A 222 8.61 -21.32 6.33
N ILE A 223 7.34 -21.55 6.66
CA ILE A 223 6.90 -22.24 7.88
C ILE A 223 5.88 -23.35 7.63
N SER A 224 5.63 -23.71 6.37
CA SER A 224 4.70 -24.76 5.96
C SER A 224 5.13 -25.33 4.60
N PRO A 225 4.66 -26.50 4.16
CA PRO A 225 4.88 -26.96 2.79
C PRO A 225 4.30 -26.02 1.72
N TYR A 226 4.83 -26.09 0.49
CA TYR A 226 4.39 -25.29 -0.66
C TYR A 226 2.87 -25.33 -0.94
N VAL A 227 2.22 -26.48 -0.70
CA VAL A 227 0.78 -26.67 -0.99
C VAL A 227 -0.14 -25.82 -0.12
N ILE A 228 0.38 -25.27 0.99
CA ILE A 228 -0.37 -24.36 1.88
C ILE A 228 -0.40 -22.94 1.32
N GLY A 229 0.44 -22.61 0.33
CA GLY A 229 0.56 -21.25 -0.18
C GLY A 229 1.27 -20.34 0.82
N ILE A 230 0.77 -19.11 0.97
CA ILE A 230 1.28 -18.09 1.89
C ILE A 230 0.51 -18.19 3.21
N PRO A 231 1.14 -18.65 4.32
CA PRO A 231 0.49 -18.71 5.62
C PRO A 231 0.14 -17.32 6.14
N GLU A 232 -1.07 -17.17 6.67
CA GLU A 232 -1.55 -15.93 7.28
C GLU A 232 -2.10 -16.21 8.68
N PHE A 233 -1.76 -15.34 9.62
CA PHE A 233 -2.21 -15.38 11.02
C PHE A 233 -2.91 -14.07 11.32
N LYS A 234 -4.20 -14.14 11.65
CA LYS A 234 -5.02 -12.96 11.91
C LYS A 234 -5.03 -12.69 13.42
N ILE A 235 -4.50 -11.54 13.81
CA ILE A 235 -4.49 -11.08 15.20
C ILE A 235 -5.49 -9.91 15.31
N PRO A 236 -6.62 -10.10 16.01
CA PRO A 236 -7.59 -9.04 16.24
C PRO A 236 -6.99 -7.79 16.88
N LEU A 237 -7.32 -6.61 16.35
CA LEU A 237 -6.79 -5.35 16.87
C LEU A 237 -7.23 -5.05 18.31
N ASN A 238 -8.35 -5.61 18.76
CA ASN A 238 -8.84 -5.48 20.13
C ASN A 238 -7.94 -6.21 21.16
N ASN A 239 -7.05 -7.11 20.73
CA ASN A 239 -6.04 -7.72 21.59
C ASN A 239 -4.98 -6.70 22.05
N PHE A 240 -4.87 -5.56 21.36
CA PHE A 240 -3.97 -4.48 21.70
C PHE A 240 -4.80 -3.39 22.39
N SER A 241 -4.79 -3.39 23.71
CA SER A 241 -5.61 -2.52 24.54
C SER A 241 -5.29 -1.03 24.30
N LEU A 242 -6.06 -0.38 23.41
CA LEU A 242 -6.18 1.08 23.23
C LEU A 242 -4.99 1.85 22.62
N GLN A 243 -4.08 1.22 21.89
CA GLN A 243 -2.81 1.86 21.53
C GLN A 243 -2.32 1.53 20.11
N MET A 244 -3.06 1.97 19.10
CA MET A 244 -2.52 2.05 17.74
C MET A 244 -2.29 3.52 17.37
N LYS A 245 -1.15 3.81 16.73
CA LYS A 245 -0.80 5.15 16.23
C LYS A 245 -1.58 5.58 14.96
N LEU A 246 -2.58 4.79 14.56
CA LEU A 246 -3.32 4.91 13.30
C LEU A 246 -4.54 5.85 13.41
#